data_AF-A0A418YKF7-F1
#
_entry.id   AF-A0A418YKF7-F1
#
_cell.length_a   1.000
_cell.length_b   1.000
_cell.length_c   1.000
_cell.angle_alpha   90.00
_cell.angle_beta   90.00
_cell.angle_gamma   90.00
#
_symmetry.space_group_name_H-M   'P 1'
#
loop_
_entity.id
_entity.type
_entity.pdbx_description
1 polymer ?
#
loop_
_entity_poly.entity_id
_entity_poly.type
_entity_poly.pdbx_seq_one_letter_code
_entity_poly.pdbx_strand_id
1 'polypeptide(L)' 'MAKGSSINGNGGKNGGNDSYTITGRGEVSRKTLVREVKEGKHPDTHIYQRNGVEYARNNPNHDKPDNINE' A
#
# COMPACT_ATOMS: atom_id res chain seq x y z
N MET A 1 12.45 -4.18 10.26
CA MET A 1 11.08 -3.62 10.29
C MET A 1 11.05 -2.52 9.26
N ALA A 2 10.19 -2.60 8.24
CA ALA A 2 10.11 -1.58 7.20
C ALA A 2 9.74 -0.23 7.84
N LYS A 3 10.58 0.80 7.64
CA LYS A 3 10.37 2.19 8.10
C LYS A 3 9.33 2.93 7.25
N GLY A 4 8.39 2.20 6.69
CA GLY A 4 7.35 2.67 5.83
C GLY A 4 5.99 2.60 6.52
N SER A 5 5.04 3.44 6.12
CA SER A 5 3.66 3.34 6.60
C SER A 5 3.07 2.01 6.15
N SER A 6 3.17 0.99 6.99
CA SER A 6 2.61 -0.33 6.69
C SER A 6 1.09 -0.21 6.52
N ILE A 7 0.64 -0.10 5.27
CA ILE A 7 -0.77 -0.17 4.93
C ILE A 7 -1.17 -1.63 4.77
N ASN A 8 -2.33 -1.98 5.32
CA ASN A 8 -2.99 -3.25 5.06
C ASN A 8 -4.28 -3.00 4.29
N GLY A 9 -4.51 -3.76 3.24
CA GLY A 9 -5.72 -3.67 2.44
C GLY A 9 -6.90 -4.30 3.17
N ASN A 10 -7.94 -3.52 3.42
CA ASN A 10 -9.19 -4.07 3.96
C ASN A 10 -10.07 -4.43 2.75
N GLY A 11 -10.27 -5.74 2.56
CA GLY A 11 -11.02 -6.28 1.44
C GLY A 11 -12.42 -5.68 1.31
N GLY A 12 -12.85 -5.47 0.07
CA GLY A 12 -14.11 -4.86 -0.34
C GLY A 12 -15.03 -5.89 -1.00
N LYS A 13 -16.30 -5.50 -1.17
CA LYS A 13 -17.40 -6.41 -1.55
C LYS A 13 -17.22 -7.13 -2.91
N ASN A 14 -16.25 -6.70 -3.72
CA ASN A 14 -15.94 -7.25 -5.05
C ASN A 14 -14.44 -7.58 -5.24
N GLY A 15 -13.70 -7.87 -4.16
CA GLY A 15 -12.29 -8.28 -4.25
C GLY A 15 -11.28 -7.14 -4.53
N GLY A 16 -11.69 -5.89 -4.32
CA GLY A 16 -10.80 -4.72 -4.26
C GLY A 16 -10.58 -4.26 -2.82
N ASN A 17 -9.71 -3.30 -2.57
CA ASN A 17 -9.54 -2.70 -1.25
C ASN A 17 -10.39 -1.42 -1.16
N ASP A 18 -11.48 -1.42 -0.40
CA ASP A 18 -12.33 -0.23 -0.23
C ASP A 18 -11.79 0.71 0.85
N SER A 19 -11.10 0.14 1.84
CA SER A 19 -10.37 0.86 2.89
C SER A 19 -9.00 0.22 3.15
N TYR A 20 -8.19 0.92 3.94
CA TYR A 20 -6.85 0.50 4.30
C TYR A 20 -6.62 0.80 5.77
N THR A 21 -5.98 -0.12 6.47
CA THR A 21 -5.51 0.11 7.84
C THR A 21 -4.07 0.58 7.78
N ILE A 22 -3.80 1.78 8.29
CA ILE A 22 -2.45 2.29 8.45
C ILE A 22 -2.00 2.01 9.88
N THR A 23 -0.91 1.27 10.05
CA THR A 23 -0.35 0.98 11.38
C THR A 23 -0.12 2.27 12.17
N GLY A 24 -0.68 2.38 13.37
CA GLY A 24 -0.54 3.55 14.25
C GLY A 24 -1.52 4.70 13.97
N ARG A 25 -2.33 4.65 12.91
CA ARG A 25 -3.37 5.66 12.62
C ARG A 25 -4.78 5.06 12.57
N GLY A 26 -4.91 3.82 12.12
CA GLY A 26 -6.20 3.15 11.94
C GLY A 26 -6.68 3.15 10.50
N GLU A 27 -7.99 2.93 10.32
CA GLU A 27 -8.60 2.75 9.00
C GLU A 27 -8.82 4.07 8.27
N VAL A 28 -8.52 4.07 6.96
CA VAL A 28 -8.79 5.17 6.03
C VAL A 28 -9.45 4.63 4.76
N SER A 29 -10.29 5.45 4.12
CA SER A 29 -10.86 5.08 2.81
C SER A 29 -9.78 4.98 1.73
N ARG A 30 -10.01 4.15 0.71
CA ARG A 30 -9.15 4.08 -0.50
C ARG A 30 -8.91 5.45 -1.12
N LYS A 31 -9.95 6.28 -1.26
CA LYS A 31 -9.85 7.61 -1.87
C LYS A 31 -8.90 8.51 -1.06
N THR A 32 -8.98 8.45 0.27
CA THR A 32 -8.09 9.20 1.16
C THR A 32 -6.65 8.74 0.98
N LEU A 33 -6.40 7.43 1.05
CA LEU A 33 -5.04 6.89 0.95
C LEU A 33 -4.41 7.17 -0.42
N VAL A 34 -5.16 6.94 -1.51
CA VAL A 34 -4.68 7.24 -2.88
C VAL A 34 -4.26 8.70 -3.02
N ARG A 35 -5.04 9.64 -2.45
CA ARG A 35 -4.68 11.05 -2.46
C ARG A 35 -3.38 11.30 -1.69
N GLU A 36 -3.26 10.76 -0.48
CA GLU A 36 -2.06 10.95 0.35
C GLU A 36 -0.79 10.37 -0.27
N VAL A 37 -0.90 9.23 -0.96
CA VAL A 37 0.20 8.63 -1.73
C VAL A 37 0.61 9.55 -2.88
N LYS A 38 -0.35 10.13 -3.61
CA LYS A 38 -0.08 11.15 -4.65
C LYS A 38 0.53 12.43 -4.10
N GLU A 39 0.21 12.78 -2.86
CA GLU A 39 0.82 13.90 -2.11
C GLU A 39 2.21 13.55 -1.54
N GLY A 40 2.73 12.33 -1.74
CA GLY A 40 4.06 11.91 -1.27
C GLY A 40 4.15 11.59 0.23
N LYS A 41 3.02 11.43 0.92
CA LYS A 41 2.97 11.17 2.37
C LYS A 41 3.30 9.72 2.75
N HIS A 42 3.31 8.81 1.78
CA HIS A 42 3.58 7.38 1.95
C HIS A 42 4.72 6.98 1.00
N PRO A 43 6.00 7.26 1.35
CA PRO A 43 7.15 7.10 0.44
C PRO A 43 7.42 5.64 0.08
N ASP A 44 6.91 4.71 0.88
CA ASP A 44 7.00 3.26 0.71
C ASP A 44 5.76 2.65 0.02
N THR A 45 4.83 3.49 -0.44
CA THR A 45 3.59 3.07 -1.11
C THR A 45 3.51 3.72 -2.49
N HIS A 46 2.99 2.99 -3.47
CA HIS A 46 2.70 3.51 -4.81
C HIS A 46 1.23 3.33 -5.19
N ILE A 47 0.79 4.05 -6.22
CA ILE A 47 -0.52 3.87 -6.83
C ILE A 47 -0.47 2.73 -7.84
N TYR A 48 -1.33 1.74 -7.64
CA TYR A 48 -1.58 0.65 -8.56
C TYR A 48 -2.95 0.85 -9.22
N GLN A 49 -2.99 0.88 -10.55
CA GLN A 49 -4.23 1.03 -11.30
C GLN A 49 -4.67 -0.34 -11.87
N ARG A 50 -5.91 -0.74 -11.61
CA ARG A 50 -6.52 -1.96 -12.17
C ARG A 50 -7.91 -1.65 -12.67
N ASN A 51 -8.17 -1.93 -13.95
CA ASN A 51 -9.47 -1.70 -14.61
C ASN A 51 -10.01 -0.26 -14.39
N GLY A 52 -9.12 0.74 -14.47
CA GLY A 52 -9.47 2.16 -14.26
C GLY A 52 -9.60 2.59 -12.79
N VAL A 53 -9.47 1.67 -11.83
CA VAL A 53 -9.55 1.97 -10.39
C VAL A 53 -8.14 2.04 -9.79
N GLU A 54 -7.86 3.13 -9.06
CA GLU A 54 -6.61 3.33 -8.34
C GLU A 54 -6.67 2.73 -6.92
N TYR A 55 -5.61 1.99 -6.58
CA TYR A 55 -5.37 1.35 -5.30
C TYR A 55 -4.01 1.78 -4.76
N ALA A 56 -3.81 1.71 -3.45
CA ALA A 56 -2.52 1.91 -2.82
C ALA A 56 -1.87 0.54 -2.56
N ARG A 57 -0.58 0.40 -2.88
CA ARG A 57 0.16 -0.85 -2.66
C ARG A 57 1.54 -0.55 -2.09
N ASN A 58 1.94 -1.30 -1.06
CA ASN A 58 3.31 -1.23 -0.53
C ASN A 58 4.31 -1.60 -1.62
N ASN A 59 5.45 -0.92 -1.61
CA ASN A 59 6.57 -1.25 -2.46
C ASN A 59 7.08 -2.65 -2.11
N PRO A 60 7.37 -3.50 -3.12
CA PRO A 60 8.00 -4.78 -2.88
C PRO A 60 9.34 -4.56 -2.17
N ASN A 61 9.55 -5.29 -1.07
CA ASN A 61 10.82 -5.26 -0.37
C ASN A 61 11.82 -6.13 -1.13
N HIS A 62 12.79 -5.51 -1.79
CA HIS A 62 13.85 -6.18 -2.55
C HIS A 62 15.14 -6.39 -1.72
N ASP A 63 15.12 -6.18 -0.39
CA ASP A 63 16.31 -6.30 0.49
C ASP A 63 16.90 -7.72 0.59
N LYS A 64 16.31 -8.74 -0.06
CA LYS A 64 16.93 -10.06 -0.18
C LYS A 64 16.87 -10.57 -1.61
N PRO A 65 17.97 -10.54 -2.37
CA PRO A 65 18.14 -11.46 -3.46
C PRO A 65 18.33 -12.88 -2.89
N ASP A 66 17.37 -13.77 -3.14
CA ASP A 66 17.39 -15.18 -2.71
C ASP A 66 18.49 -16.04 -3.39
N ASN A 67 19.52 -15.42 -4.00
CA ASN A 67 20.48 -16.13 -4.87
C ASN A 67 21.94 -15.67 -4.71
N ILE A 68 22.35 -15.31 -3.49
CA ILE A 68 23.77 -15.28 -3.12
C ILE A 68 24.04 -16.58 -2.36
N ASN A 69 24.62 -17.56 -3.05
CA ASN A 69 25.14 -18.78 -2.47
C ASN A 69 26.29 -18.42 -1.50
N GLU A 70 26.22 -18.90 -0.26
CA GLU A 70 27.34 -18.83 0.71
C GLU A 70 28.35 -19.96 0.49
#